data_AF-A0AAU6AZE4-F1
#
_entry.id   AF-A0AAU6AZE4-F1
#
_cell.length_a   1.000
_cell.length_b   1.000
_cell.length_c   1.000
_cell.angle_alpha   90.00
_cell.angle_beta   90.00
_cell.angle_gamma   90.00
#
_symmetry.space_group_name_H-M   'P 1'
#
loop_
_entity.id
_entity.type
_entity.pdbx_description
1 polymer ?
#
loop_
_entity_poly.entity_id
_entity_poly.type
_entity_poly.pdbx_seq_one_letter_code
_entity_poly.pdbx_strand_id
1 'polypeptide(L)'
;MTFAELHQGPEPLVLPNAWDVPSALALVAEGFPAIGTTSFGVASSQGNPDGGRASRDANLALARALRALPVYVSVDIEDGYSDDPAEVAAYVEQLAVAGINIEDSTAERLVTPELLAAKVAEIKRRSPGLFVNARVDTYWLRQDAEPAPTLERAAAYVRAGADGVFVPGATDPALLRELAETLPVPVNTLPVPGLSVNALGRLGVRRVSTGSLPYRAALNAAVEAARAVRDGLQVPHALDYQRMQEQLTGYRDSAPVPELQVIARYQVLPGNEEQVDELLAQLTTATRSEPGNLAFAAYHGAGEIVLLERYASREAFAQHRETGHFTELVLGRIVPLLESRTVEVYDVTS
;
A
#
# COMPACT_ATOMS: atom_id res chain seq x y z
N MET A 1 -5.45 -18.15 2.57
CA MET A 1 -6.42 -17.30 1.86
C MET A 1 -5.62 -16.30 1.04
N THR A 2 -6.05 -15.92 -0.17
CA THR A 2 -5.47 -14.85 -0.99
C THR A 2 -6.50 -13.75 -1.24
N PHE A 3 -6.09 -12.57 -1.71
CA PHE A 3 -7.04 -11.52 -2.09
C PHE A 3 -7.97 -11.97 -3.22
N ALA A 4 -7.48 -12.76 -4.17
CA ALA A 4 -8.30 -13.37 -5.23
C ALA A 4 -9.36 -14.34 -4.65
N GLU A 5 -8.99 -15.15 -3.66
CA GLU A 5 -9.92 -16.09 -3.01
C GLU A 5 -11.04 -15.40 -2.25
N LEU A 6 -10.84 -14.16 -1.76
CA LEU A 6 -11.91 -13.37 -1.12
C LEU A 6 -13.09 -13.08 -2.07
N HIS A 7 -12.86 -13.09 -3.38
CA HIS A 7 -13.89 -12.87 -4.39
C HIS A 7 -14.71 -14.13 -4.73
N GLN A 8 -14.33 -15.29 -4.17
CA GLN A 8 -14.97 -16.59 -4.43
C GLN A 8 -15.88 -17.03 -3.27
N GLY A 9 -16.06 -16.17 -2.26
CA GLY A 9 -16.94 -16.44 -1.12
C GLY A 9 -18.42 -16.56 -1.51
N PRO A 10 -19.25 -17.12 -0.61
CA PRO A 10 -20.70 -17.25 -0.83
C PRO A 10 -21.42 -15.90 -0.89
N GLU A 11 -20.84 -14.88 -0.26
CA GLU A 11 -21.32 -13.49 -0.31
C GLU A 11 -20.28 -12.59 -1.00
N PRO A 12 -20.71 -11.50 -1.67
CA PRO A 12 -19.77 -10.55 -2.24
C PRO A 12 -18.83 -9.98 -1.18
N LEU A 13 -17.56 -9.83 -1.54
CA LEU A 13 -16.60 -9.08 -0.75
C LEU A 13 -17.02 -7.62 -0.66
N VAL A 14 -17.34 -7.12 0.54
CA VAL A 14 -17.45 -5.68 0.78
C VAL A 14 -16.03 -5.14 0.96
N LEU A 15 -15.62 -4.24 0.07
CA LEU A 15 -14.32 -3.59 0.14
C LEU A 15 -14.50 -2.10 0.51
N PRO A 16 -14.36 -1.74 1.78
CA PRO A 16 -14.44 -0.35 2.20
C PRO A 16 -13.20 0.43 1.76
N ASN A 17 -13.36 1.70 1.40
CA ASN A 17 -12.28 2.51 0.84
C ASN A 17 -11.80 3.57 1.84
N ALA A 18 -10.51 3.51 2.16
CA ALA A 18 -9.79 4.50 2.97
C ALA A 18 -9.25 5.64 2.09
N TRP A 19 -8.95 6.77 2.73
CA TRP A 19 -8.29 7.92 2.10
C TRP A 19 -7.05 8.40 2.88
N ASP A 20 -6.83 7.86 4.07
CA ASP A 20 -5.69 8.11 4.95
C ASP A 20 -5.44 6.92 5.89
N VAL A 21 -4.39 6.97 6.72
CA VAL A 21 -4.08 5.93 7.70
C VAL A 21 -5.16 5.79 8.78
N PRO A 22 -5.66 6.86 9.44
CA PRO A 22 -6.72 6.75 10.44
C PRO A 22 -7.99 6.05 9.94
N SER A 23 -8.46 6.40 8.73
CA SER A 23 -9.62 5.76 8.10
C SER A 23 -9.36 4.28 7.82
N ALA A 24 -8.17 3.91 7.34
CA ALA A 24 -7.80 2.52 7.16
C ALA A 24 -7.79 1.73 8.48
N LEU A 25 -7.19 2.29 9.54
CA LEU A 25 -7.16 1.66 10.87
C LEU A 25 -8.57 1.46 11.44
N ALA A 26 -9.47 2.42 11.25
CA ALA A 26 -10.86 2.31 11.65
C ALA A 26 -11.57 1.16 10.91
N LEU A 27 -11.34 1.00 9.60
CA LEU A 27 -11.90 -0.11 8.82
C LEU A 27 -11.30 -1.46 9.25
N VAL A 28 -10.00 -1.53 9.50
CA VAL A 28 -9.34 -2.76 10.00
C VAL A 28 -9.91 -3.17 11.37
N ALA A 29 -10.18 -2.19 12.25
CA ALA A 29 -10.75 -2.46 13.57
C ALA A 29 -12.16 -3.08 13.52
N GLU A 30 -12.94 -2.81 12.46
CA GLU A 30 -14.24 -3.44 12.20
C GLU A 30 -14.13 -4.85 11.61
N GLY A 31 -12.91 -5.37 11.40
CA GLY A 31 -12.66 -6.74 10.98
C GLY A 31 -12.77 -6.99 9.47
N PHE A 32 -12.73 -5.94 8.64
CA PHE A 32 -12.68 -6.11 7.19
C PHE A 32 -11.37 -6.82 6.79
N PRO A 33 -11.42 -7.93 6.03
CA PRO A 33 -10.22 -8.69 5.64
C PRO A 33 -9.42 -8.02 4.53
N ALA A 34 -9.99 -7.00 3.90
CA ALA A 34 -9.36 -6.20 2.86
C ALA A 34 -9.92 -4.77 2.87
N ILE A 35 -9.11 -3.81 2.45
CA ILE A 35 -9.48 -2.41 2.27
C ILE A 35 -9.07 -1.91 0.88
N GLY A 36 -9.82 -0.97 0.35
CA GLY A 36 -9.50 -0.22 -0.87
C GLY A 36 -8.95 1.18 -0.55
N THR A 37 -8.40 1.88 -1.53
CA THR A 37 -8.27 3.35 -1.50
C THR A 37 -9.31 4.00 -2.41
N THR A 38 -9.50 5.32 -2.31
CA THR A 38 -10.35 6.09 -3.23
C THR A 38 -9.58 7.30 -3.74
N SER A 39 -9.40 7.42 -5.07
CA SER A 39 -8.66 8.54 -5.68
C SER A 39 -9.28 9.89 -5.30
N PHE A 40 -10.61 10.00 -5.32
CA PHE A 40 -11.33 11.21 -4.90
C PHE A 40 -10.99 11.64 -3.47
N GLY A 41 -10.99 10.73 -2.51
CA GLY A 41 -10.67 11.07 -1.11
C GLY A 41 -9.20 11.51 -0.96
N VAL A 42 -8.29 10.84 -1.67
CA VAL A 42 -6.87 11.16 -1.67
C VAL A 42 -6.61 12.54 -2.31
N ALA A 43 -7.14 12.79 -3.51
CA ALA A 43 -7.00 14.08 -4.19
C ALA A 43 -7.67 15.22 -3.40
N SER A 44 -8.92 15.03 -2.98
CA SER A 44 -9.70 16.06 -2.29
C SER A 44 -9.11 16.42 -0.92
N SER A 45 -8.52 15.47 -0.20
CA SER A 45 -7.84 15.74 1.07
C SER A 45 -6.59 16.63 0.92
N GLN A 46 -6.04 16.72 -0.30
CA GLN A 46 -4.94 17.62 -0.65
C GLN A 46 -5.41 18.91 -1.33
N GLY A 47 -6.72 19.11 -1.48
CA GLY A 47 -7.28 20.28 -2.16
C GLY A 47 -7.25 20.19 -3.68
N ASN A 48 -7.05 19.00 -4.25
CA ASN A 48 -7.03 18.76 -5.69
C ASN A 48 -8.32 18.10 -6.17
N PRO A 49 -8.78 18.40 -7.41
CA PRO A 49 -9.81 17.60 -8.07
C PRO A 49 -9.28 16.21 -8.43
N ASP A 50 -10.22 15.26 -8.55
CA ASP A 50 -9.98 13.86 -8.93
C ASP A 50 -9.83 13.71 -10.46
N GLY A 51 -9.18 12.63 -10.93
CA GLY A 51 -9.06 12.28 -12.35
C GLY A 51 -8.05 13.11 -13.16
N GLY A 52 -7.23 13.93 -12.48
CA GLY A 52 -6.26 14.85 -13.09
C GLY A 52 -4.81 14.37 -13.04
N ARG A 53 -4.56 13.12 -12.61
CA ARG A 53 -3.22 12.53 -12.37
C ARG A 53 -2.36 13.22 -11.29
N ALA A 54 -2.79 14.35 -10.74
CA ALA A 54 -2.06 15.11 -9.72
C ALA A 54 -1.90 14.35 -8.39
N SER A 55 -2.73 13.33 -8.15
CA SER A 55 -2.73 12.54 -6.92
C SER A 55 -1.64 11.44 -6.89
N ARG A 56 -0.86 11.24 -7.95
CA ARG A 56 0.09 10.14 -8.10
C ARG A 56 0.99 9.92 -6.87
N ASP A 57 1.65 10.98 -6.41
CA ASP A 57 2.61 10.92 -5.31
C ASP A 57 1.91 10.71 -3.96
N ALA A 58 0.73 11.33 -3.78
CA ALA A 58 -0.14 11.13 -2.64
C ALA A 58 -0.59 9.67 -2.52
N ASN A 59 -1.01 9.09 -3.65
CA ASN A 59 -1.50 7.73 -3.74
C ASN A 59 -0.37 6.72 -3.47
N LEU A 60 0.85 6.98 -3.98
CA LEU A 60 2.02 6.17 -3.67
C LEU A 60 2.41 6.22 -2.19
N ALA A 61 2.39 7.42 -1.59
CA ALA A 61 2.67 7.59 -0.17
C ALA A 61 1.64 6.84 0.69
N LEU A 62 0.36 6.95 0.35
CA LEU A 62 -0.70 6.22 1.04
C LEU A 62 -0.55 4.71 0.87
N ALA A 63 -0.33 4.20 -0.34
CA ALA A 63 -0.13 2.78 -0.59
C ALA A 63 1.00 2.19 0.27
N ARG A 64 2.14 2.89 0.35
CA ARG A 64 3.28 2.52 1.21
C ARG A 64 2.94 2.51 2.69
N ALA A 65 2.11 3.44 3.15
CA ALA A 65 1.64 3.49 4.53
C ALA A 65 0.68 2.32 4.85
N LEU A 66 -0.20 1.97 3.90
CA LEU A 66 -1.23 0.97 4.14
C LEU A 66 -0.75 -0.48 3.95
N ARG A 67 0.27 -0.74 3.11
CA ARG A 67 0.70 -2.12 2.79
C ARG A 67 1.18 -2.95 3.99
N ALA A 68 1.56 -2.29 5.09
CA ALA A 68 2.00 -2.96 6.32
C ALA A 68 0.83 -3.39 7.23
N LEU A 69 -0.41 -3.00 6.92
CA LEU A 69 -1.58 -3.38 7.69
C LEU A 69 -1.85 -4.89 7.57
N PRO A 70 -2.44 -5.53 8.59
CA PRO A 70 -2.67 -6.98 8.62
C PRO A 70 -3.86 -7.43 7.75
N VAL A 71 -4.14 -6.73 6.65
CA VAL A 71 -5.26 -6.95 5.72
C VAL A 71 -4.79 -6.74 4.29
N TYR A 72 -5.53 -7.26 3.30
CA TYR A 72 -5.22 -6.98 1.91
C TYR A 72 -5.54 -5.53 1.55
N VAL A 73 -4.64 -4.89 0.81
CA VAL A 73 -4.84 -3.52 0.31
C VAL A 73 -5.03 -3.56 -1.19
N SER A 74 -6.08 -2.89 -1.68
CA SER A 74 -6.30 -2.63 -3.11
C SER A 74 -6.29 -1.13 -3.40
N VAL A 75 -5.40 -0.68 -4.28
CA VAL A 75 -5.20 0.76 -4.50
C VAL A 75 -5.92 1.21 -5.78
N ASP A 76 -6.70 2.27 -5.67
CA ASP A 76 -7.24 3.01 -6.81
C ASP A 76 -6.12 3.85 -7.45
N ILE A 77 -5.76 3.54 -8.70
CA ILE A 77 -4.64 4.19 -9.40
C ILE A 77 -5.11 5.09 -10.55
N GLU A 78 -6.40 5.47 -10.57
CA GLU A 78 -7.00 6.19 -11.70
C GLU A 78 -6.69 5.45 -13.01
N ASP A 79 -6.15 6.14 -14.02
CA ASP A 79 -5.74 5.59 -15.30
C ASP A 79 -4.29 5.05 -15.33
N GLY A 80 -3.63 5.02 -14.16
CA GLY A 80 -2.23 4.66 -14.00
C GLY A 80 -1.25 5.84 -14.08
N TYR A 81 -1.74 7.08 -14.19
CA TYR A 81 -0.95 8.32 -14.18
C TYR A 81 -0.02 8.52 -15.39
N SER A 82 -0.13 7.68 -16.42
CA SER A 82 0.60 7.79 -17.68
C SER A 82 -0.17 7.09 -18.80
N ASP A 83 0.09 7.48 -20.04
CA ASP A 83 -0.40 6.77 -21.23
C ASP A 83 0.54 5.64 -21.66
N ASP A 84 1.80 5.64 -21.18
CA ASP A 84 2.76 4.57 -21.46
C ASP A 84 2.54 3.36 -20.54
N PRO A 85 2.16 2.18 -21.08
CA PRO A 85 2.01 0.96 -20.29
C PRO A 85 3.22 0.60 -19.43
N ALA A 86 4.44 0.87 -19.90
CA ALA A 86 5.67 0.54 -19.19
C ALA A 86 5.86 1.43 -17.95
N GLU A 87 5.52 2.72 -18.06
CA GLU A 87 5.54 3.66 -16.93
C GLU A 87 4.46 3.31 -15.90
N VAL A 88 3.25 2.98 -16.36
CA VAL A 88 2.15 2.52 -15.49
C VAL A 88 2.58 1.29 -14.69
N ALA A 89 3.14 0.27 -15.36
CA ALA A 89 3.57 -0.94 -14.66
C ALA A 89 4.75 -0.69 -13.71
N ALA A 90 5.67 0.23 -14.04
CA ALA A 90 6.75 0.64 -13.13
C ALA A 90 6.23 1.38 -11.89
N TYR A 91 5.16 2.15 -12.03
CA TYR A 91 4.48 2.77 -10.89
C TYR A 91 3.80 1.70 -10.02
N VAL A 92 3.09 0.75 -10.63
CA VAL A 92 2.37 -0.31 -9.92
C VAL A 92 3.28 -1.19 -9.08
N GLU A 93 4.46 -1.56 -9.58
CA GLU A 93 5.45 -2.34 -8.82
C GLU A 93 5.85 -1.67 -7.50
N GLN A 94 5.91 -0.33 -7.47
CA GLN A 94 6.29 0.43 -6.28
C GLN A 94 5.22 0.41 -5.17
N LEU A 95 3.98 0.05 -5.50
CA LEU A 95 2.88 0.00 -4.53
C LEU A 95 3.03 -1.19 -3.59
N ALA A 96 3.47 -2.35 -4.11
CA ALA A 96 3.57 -3.62 -3.38
C ALA A 96 2.29 -3.96 -2.59
N VAL A 97 1.15 -3.91 -3.26
CA VAL A 97 -0.19 -4.16 -2.70
C VAL A 97 -0.83 -5.43 -3.29
N ALA A 98 -1.95 -5.87 -2.72
CA ALA A 98 -2.61 -7.11 -3.13
C ALA A 98 -3.44 -6.97 -4.42
N GLY A 99 -3.91 -5.75 -4.72
CA GLY A 99 -4.61 -5.46 -5.96
C GLY A 99 -4.67 -3.98 -6.30
N ILE A 100 -5.20 -3.67 -7.47
CA ILE A 100 -5.42 -2.30 -7.94
C ILE A 100 -6.76 -2.15 -8.66
N ASN A 101 -7.29 -0.93 -8.72
CA ASN A 101 -8.26 -0.52 -9.72
C ASN A 101 -7.56 0.37 -10.75
N ILE A 102 -7.73 0.09 -12.04
CA ILE A 102 -7.23 0.93 -13.15
C ILE A 102 -8.35 1.17 -14.16
N GLU A 103 -8.56 2.42 -14.58
CA GLU A 103 -9.72 2.82 -15.37
C GLU A 103 -9.41 3.15 -16.84
N ASP A 104 -10.44 3.02 -17.67
CA ASP A 104 -10.40 3.29 -19.11
C ASP A 104 -10.84 4.72 -19.45
N SER A 105 -10.61 5.66 -18.53
CA SER A 105 -10.88 7.06 -18.76
C SER A 105 -9.76 7.96 -18.25
N THR A 106 -9.60 9.12 -18.89
CA THR A 106 -8.65 10.17 -18.49
C THR A 106 -9.33 11.51 -18.70
N ALA A 107 -9.25 12.41 -17.72
CA ALA A 107 -9.87 13.74 -17.80
C ALA A 107 -11.35 13.70 -18.25
N GLU A 108 -12.14 12.83 -17.61
CA GLU A 108 -13.58 12.63 -17.88
C GLU A 108 -13.92 12.15 -19.30
N ARG A 109 -12.98 11.48 -19.98
CA ARG A 109 -13.17 10.93 -21.31
C ARG A 109 -12.72 9.48 -21.39
N LEU A 110 -13.55 8.63 -22.00
CA LEU A 110 -13.13 7.26 -22.31
C LEU A 110 -11.91 7.26 -23.24
N VAL A 111 -10.91 6.46 -22.92
CA VAL A 111 -9.81 6.14 -23.83
C VAL A 111 -10.18 4.93 -24.68
N THR A 112 -9.34 4.61 -25.67
CA THR A 112 -9.56 3.42 -26.48
C THR A 112 -9.39 2.15 -25.64
N PRO A 113 -10.21 1.10 -25.86
CA PRO A 113 -10.06 -0.15 -25.12
C PRO A 113 -8.65 -0.76 -25.27
N GLU A 114 -8.00 -0.55 -26.40
CA GLU A 114 -6.65 -1.04 -26.66
C GLU A 114 -5.62 -0.44 -25.70
N LEU A 115 -5.79 0.83 -25.30
CA LEU A 115 -4.85 1.52 -24.42
C LEU A 115 -4.89 0.92 -23.01
N LEU A 116 -6.07 0.77 -22.41
CA LEU A 116 -6.17 0.13 -21.09
C LEU A 116 -5.77 -1.35 -21.17
N ALA A 117 -6.15 -2.07 -22.23
CA ALA A 117 -5.72 -3.46 -22.41
C ALA A 117 -4.19 -3.58 -22.45
N ALA A 118 -3.48 -2.67 -23.13
CA ALA A 118 -2.02 -2.64 -23.15
C ALA A 118 -1.42 -2.39 -21.76
N LYS A 119 -1.99 -1.44 -20.99
CA LYS A 119 -1.60 -1.18 -19.59
C LYS A 119 -1.79 -2.41 -18.71
N VAL A 120 -2.96 -3.06 -18.78
CA VAL A 120 -3.26 -4.29 -18.01
C VAL A 120 -2.29 -5.40 -18.36
N ALA A 121 -2.05 -5.66 -19.65
CA ALA A 121 -1.14 -6.72 -20.08
C ALA A 121 0.30 -6.49 -19.56
N GLU A 122 0.80 -5.25 -19.61
CA GLU A 122 2.13 -4.90 -19.12
C GLU A 122 2.24 -5.00 -17.60
N ILE A 123 1.20 -4.59 -16.86
CA ILE A 123 1.11 -4.80 -15.41
C ILE A 123 1.16 -6.30 -15.09
N LYS A 124 0.35 -7.13 -15.74
CA LYS A 124 0.32 -8.58 -15.49
C LYS A 124 1.61 -9.28 -15.88
N ARG A 125 2.32 -8.80 -16.92
CA ARG A 125 3.64 -9.31 -17.30
C ARG A 125 4.68 -9.10 -16.21
N ARG A 126 4.67 -7.93 -15.55
CA ARG A 126 5.64 -7.54 -14.52
C ARG A 126 5.24 -7.99 -13.12
N SER A 127 3.94 -8.01 -12.83
CA SER A 127 3.34 -8.33 -11.53
C SER A 127 2.24 -9.39 -11.69
N PRO A 128 2.57 -10.65 -12.05
CA PRO A 128 1.57 -11.67 -12.40
C PRO A 128 0.64 -12.04 -11.24
N GLY A 129 1.10 -11.92 -9.99
CA GLY A 129 0.32 -12.21 -8.79
C GLY A 129 -0.56 -11.05 -8.30
N LEU A 130 -0.44 -9.85 -8.89
CA LEU A 130 -1.27 -8.71 -8.52
C LEU A 130 -2.69 -8.88 -9.07
N PHE A 131 -3.70 -8.65 -8.23
CA PHE A 131 -5.10 -8.62 -8.67
C PHE A 131 -5.41 -7.31 -9.40
N VAL A 132 -5.63 -7.36 -10.71
CA VAL A 132 -5.98 -6.19 -11.52
C VAL A 132 -7.49 -6.14 -11.72
N ASN A 133 -8.14 -5.15 -11.10
CA ASN A 133 -9.56 -4.88 -11.28
C ASN A 133 -9.74 -3.77 -12.33
N ALA A 134 -10.06 -4.15 -13.57
CA ALA A 134 -10.22 -3.19 -14.66
C ALA A 134 -11.56 -2.44 -14.55
N ARG A 135 -11.50 -1.11 -14.45
CA ARG A 135 -12.66 -0.24 -14.33
C ARG A 135 -13.10 0.25 -15.72
N VAL A 136 -14.40 0.11 -15.98
CA VAL A 136 -15.07 0.51 -17.23
C VAL A 136 -16.00 1.68 -16.93
N ASP A 137 -15.66 2.87 -17.43
CA ASP A 137 -16.31 4.12 -17.06
C ASP A 137 -17.50 4.53 -17.95
N THR A 138 -17.98 3.63 -18.80
CA THR A 138 -19.10 3.89 -19.71
C THR A 138 -20.31 4.49 -18.98
N TYR A 139 -20.78 3.82 -17.93
CA TYR A 139 -21.91 4.28 -17.11
C TYR A 139 -21.56 5.43 -16.17
N TRP A 140 -20.32 5.50 -15.67
CA TRP A 140 -19.86 6.57 -14.79
C TRP A 140 -19.85 7.92 -15.51
N LEU A 141 -19.29 7.95 -16.72
CA LEU A 141 -19.18 9.14 -17.56
C LEU A 141 -20.40 9.36 -18.47
N ARG A 142 -21.32 8.39 -18.53
CA ARG A 142 -22.48 8.39 -19.44
C ARG A 142 -22.07 8.46 -20.91
N GLN A 143 -20.96 7.81 -21.25
CA GLN A 143 -20.41 7.71 -22.59
C GLN A 143 -20.50 6.24 -23.02
N ASP A 144 -21.15 5.95 -24.13
CA ASP A 144 -21.42 4.57 -24.57
C ASP A 144 -22.02 3.70 -23.44
N ALA A 145 -22.90 4.30 -22.63
CA ALA A 145 -23.52 3.71 -21.44
C ALA A 145 -24.61 2.69 -21.81
N GLU A 146 -24.19 1.64 -22.50
CA GLU A 146 -25.02 0.54 -22.99
C GLU A 146 -24.34 -0.80 -22.66
N PRO A 147 -25.11 -1.91 -22.54
CA PRO A 147 -24.54 -3.21 -22.19
C PRO A 147 -23.45 -3.68 -23.16
N ALA A 148 -23.69 -3.58 -24.47
CA ALA A 148 -22.78 -4.11 -25.49
C ALA A 148 -21.40 -3.44 -25.52
N PRO A 149 -21.27 -2.09 -25.61
CA PRO A 149 -19.97 -1.42 -25.54
C PRO A 149 -19.21 -1.68 -24.22
N THR A 150 -19.95 -1.76 -23.11
CA THR A 150 -19.38 -2.03 -21.78
C THR A 150 -18.80 -3.45 -21.71
N LEU A 151 -19.54 -4.45 -22.21
CA LEU A 151 -19.09 -5.84 -22.26
C LEU A 151 -17.90 -6.02 -23.22
N GLU A 152 -17.88 -5.32 -24.35
CA GLU A 152 -16.77 -5.37 -25.30
C GLU A 152 -15.46 -4.88 -24.66
N ARG A 153 -15.52 -3.73 -23.98
CA ARG A 153 -14.41 -3.17 -23.18
C ARG A 153 -13.96 -4.13 -22.08
N ALA A 154 -14.89 -4.57 -21.24
CA ALA A 154 -14.62 -5.50 -20.15
C ALA A 154 -13.94 -6.79 -20.66
N ALA A 155 -14.46 -7.38 -21.73
CA ALA A 155 -13.89 -8.59 -22.33
C ALA A 155 -12.48 -8.36 -22.89
N ALA A 156 -12.18 -7.17 -23.43
CA ALA A 156 -10.83 -6.81 -23.86
C ALA A 156 -9.86 -6.77 -22.68
N TYR A 157 -10.26 -6.20 -21.55
CA TYR A 157 -9.42 -6.13 -20.34
C TYR A 157 -9.21 -7.50 -19.69
N VAL A 158 -10.24 -8.35 -19.69
CA VAL A 158 -10.12 -9.74 -19.24
C VAL A 158 -9.15 -10.52 -20.14
N ARG A 159 -9.22 -10.37 -21.47
CA ARG A 159 -8.25 -10.99 -22.39
C ARG A 159 -6.82 -10.50 -22.16
N ALA A 160 -6.64 -9.26 -21.73
CA ALA A 160 -5.34 -8.70 -21.35
C ALA A 160 -4.82 -9.20 -20.00
N GLY A 161 -5.67 -9.88 -19.21
CA GLY A 161 -5.28 -10.51 -17.94
C GLY A 161 -5.88 -9.86 -16.70
N ALA A 162 -6.90 -9.00 -16.82
CA ALA A 162 -7.61 -8.48 -15.66
C ALA A 162 -8.27 -9.62 -14.86
N ASP A 163 -8.13 -9.58 -13.54
CA ASP A 163 -8.64 -10.59 -12.60
C ASP A 163 -10.06 -10.26 -12.10
N GLY A 164 -10.54 -9.04 -12.35
CA GLY A 164 -11.88 -8.57 -12.05
C GLY A 164 -12.27 -7.38 -12.92
N VAL A 165 -13.58 -7.11 -13.00
CA VAL A 165 -14.13 -5.98 -13.75
C VAL A 165 -15.00 -5.13 -12.85
N PHE A 166 -14.85 -3.81 -12.92
CA PHE A 166 -15.64 -2.84 -12.16
C PHE A 166 -16.38 -1.91 -13.10
N VAL A 167 -17.71 -1.87 -13.00
CA VAL A 167 -18.55 -0.96 -13.80
C VAL A 167 -19.26 0.03 -12.87
N PRO A 168 -18.61 1.12 -12.44
CA PRO A 168 -19.26 2.14 -11.61
C PRO A 168 -20.41 2.81 -12.36
N GLY A 169 -21.49 3.11 -11.63
CA GLY A 169 -22.70 3.70 -12.20
C GLY A 169 -23.71 2.70 -12.77
N ALA A 170 -23.31 1.43 -12.98
CA ALA A 170 -24.25 0.36 -13.31
C ALA A 170 -25.15 0.03 -12.11
N THR A 171 -26.41 0.47 -12.19
CA THR A 171 -27.40 0.31 -11.11
C THR A 171 -28.59 -0.58 -11.49
N ASP A 172 -28.74 -0.91 -12.78
CA ASP A 172 -29.78 -1.81 -13.27
C ASP A 172 -29.45 -3.28 -12.88
N PRO A 173 -30.32 -3.97 -12.12
CA PRO A 173 -30.14 -5.38 -11.79
C PRO A 173 -30.01 -6.31 -13.00
N ALA A 174 -30.65 -5.99 -14.13
CA ALA A 174 -30.58 -6.81 -15.34
C ALA A 174 -29.18 -6.76 -15.95
N LEU A 175 -28.63 -5.55 -16.11
CA LEU A 175 -27.26 -5.33 -16.57
C LEU A 175 -26.23 -5.98 -15.64
N LEU A 176 -26.37 -5.81 -14.32
CA LEU A 176 -25.42 -6.42 -13.36
C LEU A 176 -25.40 -7.95 -13.47
N ARG A 177 -26.57 -8.57 -13.70
CA ARG A 177 -26.67 -10.00 -13.96
C ARG A 177 -26.00 -10.40 -15.27
N GLU A 178 -26.28 -9.66 -16.34
CA GLU A 178 -25.69 -9.91 -17.66
C GLU A 178 -24.16 -9.83 -17.64
N LEU A 179 -23.60 -8.80 -16.97
CA LEU A 179 -22.15 -8.67 -16.76
C LEU A 179 -21.58 -9.88 -16.02
N ALA A 180 -22.22 -10.30 -14.93
CA ALA A 180 -21.74 -11.39 -14.09
C ALA A 180 -21.88 -12.79 -14.73
N GLU A 181 -22.88 -12.99 -15.58
CA GLU A 181 -23.08 -14.24 -16.33
C GLU A 181 -22.14 -14.34 -17.54
N THR A 182 -21.78 -13.21 -18.15
CA THR A 182 -20.98 -13.16 -19.37
C THR A 182 -19.47 -13.18 -19.09
N LEU A 183 -19.02 -12.47 -18.04
CA LEU A 183 -17.59 -12.33 -17.74
C LEU A 183 -17.10 -13.52 -16.89
N PRO A 184 -15.94 -14.13 -17.23
CA PRO A 184 -15.40 -15.26 -16.47
C PRO A 184 -14.68 -14.83 -15.19
N VAL A 185 -14.77 -13.55 -14.80
CA VAL A 185 -14.08 -12.94 -13.67
C VAL A 185 -15.07 -12.24 -12.73
N PRO A 186 -14.74 -12.08 -11.43
CA PRO A 186 -15.54 -11.33 -10.48
C PRO A 186 -15.96 -9.94 -10.97
N VAL A 187 -17.28 -9.66 -10.90
CA VAL A 187 -17.83 -8.32 -11.12
C VAL A 187 -17.86 -7.54 -9.81
N ASN A 188 -17.32 -6.33 -9.86
CA ASN A 188 -17.32 -5.31 -8.82
C ASN A 188 -18.33 -4.21 -9.16
N THR A 189 -18.98 -3.64 -8.14
CA THR A 189 -19.84 -2.46 -8.26
C THR A 189 -19.74 -1.55 -7.03
N LEU A 190 -20.27 -0.34 -7.12
CA LEU A 190 -20.53 0.51 -5.96
C LEU A 190 -21.84 0.06 -5.27
N PRO A 191 -22.14 0.53 -4.04
CA PRO A 191 -23.43 0.22 -3.43
C PRO A 191 -24.57 0.73 -4.32
N VAL A 192 -25.52 -0.14 -4.63
CA VAL A 192 -26.69 0.19 -5.45
C VAL A 192 -27.87 0.49 -4.52
N PRO A 193 -28.43 1.71 -4.54
CA PRO A 193 -29.59 2.05 -3.71
C PRO A 193 -30.74 1.06 -3.88
N GLY A 194 -31.29 0.58 -2.77
CA GLY A 194 -32.39 -0.38 -2.76
C GLY A 194 -31.98 -1.85 -2.88
N LEU A 195 -30.70 -2.16 -3.10
CA LEU A 195 -30.19 -3.54 -3.10
C LEU A 195 -29.24 -3.77 -1.93
N SER A 196 -29.45 -4.86 -1.20
CA SER A 196 -28.48 -5.34 -0.20
C SER A 196 -27.29 -6.01 -0.89
N VAL A 197 -26.17 -6.13 -0.16
CA VAL A 197 -24.98 -6.88 -0.62
C VAL A 197 -25.37 -8.31 -1.02
N ASN A 198 -26.20 -8.97 -0.21
CA ASN A 198 -26.70 -10.31 -0.52
C ASN A 198 -27.60 -10.34 -1.78
N ALA A 199 -28.41 -9.30 -2.02
CA ALA A 199 -29.18 -9.18 -3.26
C ALA A 199 -28.27 -9.00 -4.49
N LEU A 200 -27.22 -8.19 -4.38
CA LEU A 200 -26.18 -8.06 -5.43
C LEU A 200 -25.49 -9.41 -5.68
N GLY A 201 -25.17 -10.17 -4.62
CA GLY A 201 -24.58 -11.50 -4.74
C GLY A 201 -25.44 -12.49 -5.53
N ARG A 202 -26.78 -12.43 -5.37
CA ARG A 202 -27.74 -13.20 -6.18
C ARG A 202 -27.77 -12.80 -7.66
N LEU A 203 -27.31 -11.60 -7.99
CA LEU A 203 -27.13 -11.17 -9.39
C LEU A 203 -25.79 -11.65 -9.95
N GLY A 204 -24.92 -12.28 -9.16
CA GLY A 204 -23.60 -12.73 -9.60
C GLY A 204 -22.46 -11.76 -9.27
N VAL A 205 -22.75 -10.59 -8.69
CA VAL A 205 -21.72 -9.67 -8.17
C VAL A 205 -20.86 -10.41 -7.13
N ARG A 206 -19.55 -10.12 -7.11
CA ARG A 206 -18.59 -10.75 -6.19
C ARG A 206 -17.78 -9.75 -5.38
N ARG A 207 -17.83 -8.46 -5.71
CA ARG A 207 -17.25 -7.39 -4.92
C ARG A 207 -18.18 -6.17 -4.90
N VAL A 208 -18.28 -5.52 -3.75
CA VAL A 208 -18.95 -4.23 -3.58
C VAL A 208 -17.95 -3.27 -2.96
N SER A 209 -17.37 -2.39 -3.77
CA SER A 209 -16.45 -1.35 -3.29
C SER A 209 -17.26 -0.14 -2.83
N THR A 210 -16.85 0.56 -1.78
CA THR A 210 -17.59 1.74 -1.29
C THR A 210 -17.25 3.05 -2.02
N GLY A 211 -16.16 3.07 -2.81
CA GLY A 211 -15.68 4.28 -3.49
C GLY A 211 -15.46 5.45 -2.53
N SER A 212 -15.78 6.67 -2.96
CA SER A 212 -15.67 7.87 -2.11
C SER A 212 -16.78 8.02 -1.06
N LEU A 213 -17.71 7.06 -0.96
CA LEU A 213 -18.84 7.13 -0.03
C LEU A 213 -18.40 7.36 1.42
N PRO A 214 -17.46 6.59 2.00
CA PRO A 214 -17.06 6.79 3.39
C PRO A 214 -16.42 8.15 3.63
N TYR A 215 -15.60 8.65 2.69
CA TYR A 215 -14.99 9.99 2.77
C TYR A 215 -16.05 11.09 2.80
N ARG A 216 -17.01 11.06 1.86
CA ARG A 216 -18.07 12.07 1.80
C ARG A 216 -18.99 12.01 3.03
N ALA A 217 -19.27 10.81 3.53
CA ALA A 217 -20.04 10.63 4.77
C ALA A 217 -19.31 11.21 5.98
N ALA A 218 -18.00 10.97 6.11
CA ALA A 218 -17.18 11.53 7.17
C ALA A 218 -17.15 13.07 7.14
N LEU A 219 -17.01 13.67 5.95
CA LEU A 219 -17.10 15.13 5.79
C LEU A 219 -18.46 15.68 6.22
N ASN A 220 -19.55 15.02 5.83
CA ASN A 220 -20.89 15.43 6.25
C ASN A 220 -21.04 15.37 7.79
N ALA A 221 -20.61 14.26 8.41
CA ALA A 221 -20.66 14.09 9.86
C ALA A 221 -19.81 15.13 10.61
N ALA A 222 -18.64 15.49 10.07
CA ALA A 222 -17.79 16.54 10.64
C ALA A 222 -18.48 17.92 10.61
N VAL A 223 -19.14 18.25 9.50
CA VAL A 223 -19.93 19.49 9.37
C VAL A 223 -21.14 19.49 10.30
N GLU A 224 -21.84 18.35 10.43
CA GLU A 224 -22.96 18.19 11.37
C GLU A 224 -22.52 18.39 12.82
N ALA A 225 -21.38 17.82 13.22
CA ALA A 225 -20.82 18.02 14.55
C ALA A 225 -20.51 19.50 14.83
N ALA A 226 -19.88 20.19 13.88
CA ALA A 226 -19.59 21.62 14.02
C ALA A 226 -20.86 22.48 14.11
N ARG A 227 -21.89 22.16 13.32
CA ARG A 227 -23.20 22.84 13.38
C ARG A 227 -23.89 22.59 14.71
N ALA A 228 -23.87 21.36 15.22
CA ALA A 228 -24.47 21.03 16.49
C ALA A 228 -23.86 21.84 17.64
N VAL A 229 -22.53 21.99 17.66
CA VAL A 229 -21.83 22.84 18.64
C VAL A 229 -22.23 24.31 18.49
N ARG A 230 -22.20 24.85 17.26
CA ARG A 230 -22.55 26.25 16.98
C ARG A 230 -23.99 26.59 17.41
N ASP A 231 -24.92 25.67 17.16
CA ASP A 231 -26.35 25.89 17.30
C ASP A 231 -26.91 25.37 18.64
N GLY A 232 -26.04 24.84 19.53
CA GLY A 232 -26.44 24.32 20.83
C GLY A 232 -27.29 23.04 20.78
N LEU A 233 -27.11 22.23 19.74
CA LEU A 233 -27.80 20.94 19.55
C LEU A 233 -27.00 19.78 20.13
N GLN A 234 -27.63 18.61 20.21
CA GLN A 234 -26.95 17.36 20.59
C GLN A 234 -25.83 17.06 19.58
N VAL A 235 -24.59 16.96 20.07
CA VAL A 235 -23.43 16.61 19.25
C VAL A 235 -23.53 15.12 18.86
N PRO A 236 -23.36 14.78 17.56
CA PRO A 236 -23.37 13.39 17.12
C PRO A 236 -22.20 12.60 17.70
N HIS A 237 -22.30 11.28 17.69
CA HIS A 237 -21.22 10.41 18.15
C HIS A 237 -19.95 10.61 17.31
N ALA A 238 -18.82 10.77 17.99
CA ALA A 238 -17.49 10.82 17.41
C ALA A 238 -16.65 9.66 17.92
N LEU A 239 -15.65 9.23 17.14
CA LEU A 239 -14.66 8.27 17.61
C LEU A 239 -13.93 8.82 18.85
N ASP A 240 -13.64 7.94 19.80
CA ASP A 240 -12.94 8.32 21.03
C ASP A 240 -11.50 8.78 20.73
N TYR A 241 -11.13 9.93 21.28
CA TYR A 241 -9.83 10.56 21.02
C TYR A 241 -8.67 9.69 21.51
N GLN A 242 -8.76 9.15 22.72
CA GLN A 242 -7.68 8.35 23.30
C GLN A 242 -7.49 7.07 22.48
N ARG A 243 -8.59 6.43 22.09
CA ARG A 243 -8.57 5.26 21.24
C ARG A 243 -7.91 5.53 19.88
N MET A 244 -8.27 6.64 19.22
CA MET A 244 -7.65 7.03 17.95
C MET A 244 -6.15 7.31 18.13
N GLN A 245 -5.76 7.98 19.22
CA GLN A 245 -4.37 8.29 19.53
C GLN A 245 -3.55 7.02 19.75
N GLU A 246 -4.07 6.06 20.52
CA GLU A 246 -3.43 4.77 20.78
C GLU A 246 -3.26 3.96 19.49
N GLN A 247 -4.27 3.91 18.63
CA GLN A 247 -4.18 3.22 17.35
C GLN A 247 -3.09 3.81 16.44
N LEU A 248 -2.97 5.14 16.41
CA LEU A 248 -1.94 5.81 15.62
C LEU A 248 -0.55 5.63 16.19
N THR A 249 -0.40 5.66 17.53
CA THR A 249 0.88 5.34 18.18
C THR A 249 1.26 3.89 17.87
N GLY A 250 0.35 2.93 18.06
CA GLY A 250 0.60 1.53 17.72
C GLY A 250 0.94 1.32 16.25
N TYR A 251 0.23 1.99 15.33
CA TYR A 251 0.58 1.98 13.91
C TYR A 251 2.00 2.49 13.67
N ARG A 252 2.38 3.64 14.25
CA ARG A 252 3.74 4.21 14.09
C ARG A 252 4.83 3.30 14.66
N ASP A 253 4.56 2.65 15.79
CA ASP A 253 5.51 1.74 16.45
C ASP A 253 5.60 0.39 15.71
N SER A 254 4.53 -0.02 15.01
CA SER A 254 4.47 -1.24 14.20
C SER A 254 4.87 -1.05 12.74
N ALA A 255 4.87 0.19 12.25
CA ALA A 255 5.27 0.49 10.89
C ALA A 255 6.74 0.09 10.73
N PRO A 256 7.10 -0.67 9.68
CA PRO A 256 8.50 -1.03 9.45
C PRO A 256 9.31 0.26 9.34
N VAL A 257 10.15 0.49 10.35
CA VAL A 257 11.15 1.56 10.31
C VAL A 257 12.05 1.24 9.11
N PRO A 258 12.45 2.23 8.29
CA PRO A 258 13.41 1.97 7.21
C PRO A 258 14.73 1.49 7.83
N GLU A 259 14.94 0.17 7.91
CA GLU A 259 16.14 -0.36 8.52
C GLU A 259 17.29 -0.41 7.53
N LEU A 260 18.48 -0.14 8.04
CA LEU A 260 19.73 -0.35 7.33
C LEU A 260 20.42 -1.58 7.91
N GLN A 261 20.66 -2.59 7.07
CA GLN A 261 21.50 -3.72 7.42
C GLN A 261 22.94 -3.42 7.00
N VAL A 262 23.87 -3.55 7.94
CA VAL A 262 25.30 -3.45 7.67
C VAL A 262 25.95 -4.79 7.97
N ILE A 263 26.83 -5.23 7.06
CA ILE A 263 27.67 -6.41 7.22
C ILE A 263 29.11 -5.95 7.12
N ALA A 264 29.84 -5.98 8.23
CA ALA A 264 31.26 -5.68 8.25
C ALA A 264 32.07 -6.95 8.48
N ARG A 265 33.12 -7.16 7.68
CA ARG A 265 33.98 -8.35 7.72
C ARG A 265 35.40 -7.95 8.00
N TYR A 266 35.95 -8.50 9.08
CA TYR A 266 37.29 -8.19 9.60
C TYR A 266 38.17 -9.43 9.50
N GLN A 267 39.26 -9.31 8.75
CA GLN A 267 40.33 -10.29 8.74
C GLN A 267 41.39 -9.85 9.75
N VAL A 268 41.55 -10.57 10.86
CA VAL A 268 42.45 -10.18 11.94
C VAL A 268 43.88 -10.63 11.62
N LEU A 269 44.88 -9.77 11.90
CA LEU A 269 46.28 -10.16 11.80
C LEU A 269 46.61 -11.26 12.82
N PRO A 270 47.36 -12.32 12.44
CA PRO A 270 47.66 -13.43 13.35
C PRO A 270 48.29 -12.96 14.67
N GLY A 271 47.75 -13.44 15.79
CA GLY A 271 48.24 -13.14 17.14
C GLY A 271 47.58 -11.93 17.82
N ASN A 272 46.64 -11.26 17.16
CA ASN A 272 45.88 -10.13 17.71
C ASN A 272 44.41 -10.46 18.06
N GLU A 273 44.00 -11.73 17.93
CA GLU A 273 42.60 -12.15 18.03
C GLU A 273 41.98 -11.78 19.39
N GLU A 274 42.65 -12.15 20.49
CA GLU A 274 42.17 -11.87 21.85
C GLU A 274 42.03 -10.36 22.10
N GLN A 275 42.97 -9.55 21.60
CA GLN A 275 42.92 -8.11 21.73
C GLN A 275 41.76 -7.49 20.93
N VAL A 276 41.51 -8.00 19.71
CA VAL A 276 40.38 -7.54 18.89
C VAL A 276 39.06 -7.92 19.56
N ASP A 277 38.95 -9.08 20.19
CA ASP A 277 37.75 -9.53 20.89
C ASP A 277 37.40 -8.63 22.09
N GLU A 278 38.40 -8.25 22.89
CA GLU A 278 38.20 -7.31 24.00
C GLU A 278 37.71 -5.93 23.51
N LEU A 279 38.27 -5.46 22.40
CA LEU A 279 37.87 -4.18 21.78
C LEU A 279 36.47 -4.25 21.19
N LEU A 280 36.12 -5.36 20.54
CA LEU A 280 34.79 -5.59 19.98
C LEU A 280 33.73 -5.74 21.06
N ALA A 281 34.06 -6.29 22.23
CA ALA A 281 33.16 -6.33 23.37
C ALA A 281 32.84 -4.91 23.89
N GLN A 282 33.86 -4.04 23.96
CA GLN A 282 33.70 -2.62 24.32
C GLN A 282 32.86 -1.88 23.27
N LEU A 283 33.18 -2.08 21.98
CA LEU A 283 32.45 -1.49 20.86
C LEU A 283 30.98 -1.92 20.88
N THR A 284 30.71 -3.22 21.01
CA THR A 284 29.35 -3.76 21.06
C THR A 284 28.54 -3.14 22.19
N THR A 285 29.15 -2.96 23.36
CA THR A 285 28.48 -2.33 24.51
C THR A 285 28.16 -0.86 24.23
N ALA A 286 29.10 -0.11 23.68
CA ALA A 286 28.92 1.30 23.38
C ALA A 286 27.90 1.52 22.26
N THR A 287 28.00 0.79 21.15
CA THR A 287 27.14 0.95 19.98
C THR A 287 25.69 0.55 20.27
N ARG A 288 25.45 -0.47 21.10
CA ARG A 288 24.08 -0.84 21.54
C ARG A 288 23.39 0.21 22.41
N SER A 289 24.14 1.20 22.91
CA SER A 289 23.55 2.32 23.67
C SER A 289 23.15 3.50 22.79
N GLU A 290 23.47 3.46 21.49
CA GLU A 290 23.11 4.52 20.56
C GLU A 290 21.61 4.50 20.24
N PRO A 291 20.92 5.66 20.22
CA PRO A 291 19.51 5.73 19.86
C PRO A 291 19.19 5.17 18.47
N GLY A 292 20.15 5.22 17.54
CA GLY A 292 19.98 4.78 16.15
C GLY A 292 20.34 3.31 15.89
N ASN A 293 20.95 2.61 16.85
CA ASN A 293 21.33 1.20 16.71
C ASN A 293 20.15 0.29 17.12
N LEU A 294 19.75 -0.61 16.22
CA LEU A 294 18.70 -1.60 16.44
C LEU A 294 19.28 -2.96 16.85
N ALA A 295 20.44 -3.32 16.29
CA ALA A 295 21.19 -4.50 16.67
C ALA A 295 22.67 -4.31 16.32
N PHE A 296 23.54 -4.95 17.10
CA PHE A 296 24.97 -5.03 16.82
C PHE A 296 25.49 -6.35 17.40
N ALA A 297 26.04 -7.23 16.57
CA ALA A 297 26.56 -8.52 16.99
C ALA A 297 27.82 -8.90 16.20
N ALA A 298 28.84 -9.36 16.91
CA ALA A 298 30.06 -9.93 16.34
C ALA A 298 29.97 -11.47 16.34
N TYR A 299 30.33 -12.09 15.23
CA TYR A 299 30.38 -13.53 15.04
C TYR A 299 31.77 -13.95 14.59
N HIS A 300 32.25 -15.08 15.10
CA HIS A 300 33.54 -15.66 14.72
C HIS A 300 33.35 -16.76 13.68
N GLY A 301 34.05 -16.62 12.56
CA GLY A 301 34.20 -17.63 11.51
C GLY A 301 35.63 -18.19 11.47
N ALA A 302 35.94 -18.97 10.43
CA ALA A 302 37.25 -19.60 10.23
C ALA A 302 38.36 -18.58 9.89
N GLY A 303 38.79 -17.79 10.88
CA GLY A 303 39.82 -16.75 10.76
C GLY A 303 39.27 -15.35 10.43
N GLU A 304 37.95 -15.17 10.44
CA GLU A 304 37.26 -13.92 10.11
C GLU A 304 36.29 -13.56 11.23
N ILE A 305 36.10 -12.26 11.47
CA ILE A 305 35.03 -11.75 12.33
C ILE A 305 33.98 -11.06 11.44
N VAL A 306 32.72 -11.44 11.59
CA VAL A 306 31.58 -10.83 10.90
C VAL A 306 30.74 -10.05 11.90
N LEU A 307 30.59 -8.75 11.66
CA LEU A 307 29.70 -7.88 12.38
C LEU A 307 28.39 -7.74 11.59
N LEU A 308 27.29 -8.09 12.24
CA LEU A 308 25.95 -7.85 11.74
C LEU A 308 25.34 -6.70 12.54
N GLU A 309 25.09 -5.60 11.86
CA GLU A 309 24.58 -4.37 12.47
C GLU A 309 23.26 -3.97 11.80
N ARG A 310 22.31 -3.47 12.60
CA ARG A 310 21.05 -2.90 12.12
C ARG A 310 20.90 -1.49 12.67
N TYR A 311 20.55 -0.55 11.80
CA TYR A 311 20.30 0.84 12.16
C TYR A 311 18.92 1.29 11.70
N ALA A 312 18.35 2.27 12.39
CA ALA A 312 17.03 2.81 12.09
C ALA A 312 16.96 3.66 10.80
N SER A 313 18.10 3.98 10.18
CA SER A 313 18.20 4.67 8.89
C SER A 313 19.67 4.75 8.41
N ARG A 314 19.88 5.22 7.18
CA ARG A 314 21.21 5.64 6.68
C ARG A 314 21.83 6.76 7.50
N GLU A 315 21.01 7.68 8.01
CA GLU A 315 21.47 8.79 8.85
C GLU A 315 21.95 8.28 10.22
N ALA A 316 21.23 7.33 10.84
CA ALA A 316 21.64 6.70 12.08
C ALA A 316 23.00 6.00 11.95
N PHE A 317 23.25 5.31 10.82
CA PHE A 317 24.55 4.72 10.55
C PHE A 317 25.65 5.77 10.30
N ALA A 318 25.33 6.89 9.66
CA ALA A 318 26.29 7.99 9.51
C ALA A 318 26.69 8.57 10.88
N GLN A 319 25.71 8.77 11.78
CA GLN A 319 25.94 9.23 13.15
C GLN A 319 26.79 8.24 13.96
N HIS A 320 26.55 6.93 13.84
CA HIS A 320 27.38 5.90 14.47
C HIS A 320 28.86 6.08 14.13
N ARG A 321 29.17 6.32 12.85
CA ARG A 321 30.56 6.52 12.35
C ARG A 321 31.22 7.80 12.83
N GLU A 322 30.46 8.75 13.36
CA GLU A 322 30.94 10.01 13.93
C GLU A 322 31.09 9.95 15.46
N THR A 323 30.67 8.85 16.10
CA THR A 323 30.77 8.72 17.56
C THR A 323 32.22 8.63 18.03
N GLY A 324 32.45 9.06 19.27
CA GLY A 324 33.76 8.98 19.91
C GLY A 324 34.27 7.54 20.02
N HIS A 325 33.39 6.59 20.39
CA HIS A 325 33.78 5.19 20.52
C HIS A 325 34.04 4.52 19.17
N PHE A 326 33.35 4.90 18.08
CA PHE A 326 33.71 4.43 16.74
C PHE A 326 35.11 4.92 16.35
N THR A 327 35.39 6.21 16.56
CA THR A 327 36.69 6.80 16.22
C THR A 327 37.81 6.18 17.05
N GLU A 328 37.62 6.03 18.35
CA GLU A 328 38.64 5.51 19.26
C GLU A 328 38.84 3.99 19.10
N LEU A 329 37.75 3.20 19.18
CA LEU A 329 37.83 1.75 19.18
C LEU A 329 38.02 1.21 17.77
N VAL A 330 37.19 1.61 16.80
CA VAL A 330 37.24 1.06 15.44
C VAL A 330 38.47 1.59 14.70
N LEU A 331 38.54 2.92 14.49
CA LEU A 331 39.61 3.49 13.68
C LEU A 331 40.96 3.52 14.40
N GLY A 332 40.97 3.81 15.70
CA GLY A 332 42.19 3.98 16.48
C GLY A 332 42.83 2.67 16.97
N ARG A 333 42.04 1.64 17.27
CA ARG A 333 42.55 0.44 17.97
C ARG A 333 42.30 -0.87 17.24
N ILE A 334 41.12 -1.07 16.63
CA ILE A 334 40.78 -2.32 15.92
C ILE A 334 41.40 -2.33 14.53
N VAL A 335 41.16 -1.31 13.69
CA VAL A 335 41.64 -1.27 12.30
C VAL A 335 43.16 -1.53 12.17
N PRO A 336 44.04 -1.01 13.04
CA PRO A 336 45.48 -1.32 12.99
C PRO A 336 45.84 -2.80 13.23
N LEU A 337 44.93 -3.59 13.81
CA LEU A 337 45.10 -5.02 14.11
C LEU A 337 44.51 -5.93 13.02
N LEU A 338 43.94 -5.36 11.96
CA LEU A 338 43.31 -6.09 10.87
C LEU A 338 44.22 -6.16 9.63
N GLU A 339 44.21 -7.31 8.96
CA GLU A 339 44.76 -7.47 7.63
C GLU A 339 43.85 -6.81 6.59
N SER A 340 42.53 -6.94 6.75
CA SER A 340 41.55 -6.30 5.88
C SER A 340 40.21 -6.05 6.57
N ARG A 341 39.46 -5.09 6.02
CA ARG A 341 38.12 -4.70 6.48
C ARG A 341 37.23 -4.36 5.29
N THR A 342 36.08 -5.03 5.17
CA THR A 342 35.03 -4.66 4.22
C THR A 342 33.74 -4.31 4.96
N VAL A 343 32.97 -3.38 4.40
CA VAL A 343 31.68 -2.95 4.96
C VAL A 343 30.68 -2.86 3.81
N GLU A 344 29.63 -3.66 3.89
CA GLU A 344 28.52 -3.66 2.94
C GLU A 344 27.26 -3.13 3.62
N VAL A 345 26.48 -2.35 2.88
CA VAL A 345 25.31 -1.64 3.42
C VAL A 345 24.12 -1.92 2.51
N TYR A 346 23.03 -2.42 3.11
CA TYR A 346 21.81 -2.79 2.42
C TYR A 346 20.62 -2.08 3.06
N ASP A 347 19.75 -1.48 2.25
CA ASP A 347 18.45 -1.03 2.73
C ASP A 347 17.55 -2.27 2.89
N VAL A 348 16.96 -2.47 4.07
CA VAL A 348 16.03 -3.56 4.29
C VAL A 348 14.71 -3.21 3.61
N THR A 349 14.39 -3.94 2.54
CA THR A 349 13.09 -3.81 1.87
C THR A 349 12.01 -4.48 2.73
N SER A 350 11.08 -3.68 3.27
CA SER A 350 9.85 -4.18 3.89
C SER A 350 8.84 -4.67 2.86
#